data_AF-A0A0P9FUC8-F1
#
_entry.id   AF-A0A0P9FUC8-F1
#
_cell.length_a   1.000
_cell.length_b   1.000
_cell.length_c   1.000
_cell.angle_alpha   90.00
_cell.angle_beta   90.00
_cell.angle_gamma   90.00
#
_symmetry.space_group_name_H-M   'P 1'
#
loop_
_entity.id
_entity.type
_entity.pdbx_description
1 polymer ?
#
loop_
_entity_poly.entity_id
_entity_poly.type
_entity_poly.pdbx_seq_one_letter_code
_entity_poly.pdbx_strand_id
1 'polypeptide(L)' 'MRKDTLIISAKELQEELGVSRTTLWRLRRNNYLPNEVHVGGQFLGWRRASIEAWLIASETREAA' A
#
# COMPACT_ATOMS: atom_id res chain seq x y z
N MET A 1 15.76 -16.81 4.89
CA MET A 1 14.84 -16.44 3.79
C MET A 1 15.15 -15.01 3.40
N ARG A 2 15.62 -14.79 2.16
CA ARG A 2 15.98 -13.45 1.70
C ARG A 2 14.70 -12.62 1.55
N LYS A 3 14.40 -11.80 2.56
CA LYS A 3 13.35 -10.77 2.53
C LYS A 3 13.84 -9.59 1.70
N ASP A 4 14.10 -9.83 0.41
CA ASP A 4 14.26 -8.76 -0.58
C ASP A 4 12.86 -8.34 -1.07
N THR A 5 11.95 -8.05 -0.14
CA THR A 5 10.55 -7.81 -0.47
C THR A 5 10.36 -6.33 -0.82
N LEU A 6 10.77 -5.97 -2.03
CA LEU A 6 10.47 -4.67 -2.64
C LEU A 6 8.96 -4.40 -2.77
N ILE A 7 8.15 -5.45 -2.59
CA ILE A 7 6.69 -5.45 -2.73
C ILE A 7 6.04 -5.75 -1.38
N ILE A 8 5.15 -4.88 -0.93
CA ILE A 8 4.27 -5.07 0.22
C ILE A 8 2.96 -5.72 -0.26
N SER A 9 2.61 -6.85 0.34
CA SER A 9 1.31 -7.47 0.12
C SER A 9 0.18 -6.72 0.85
N ALA A 10 -1.08 -7.01 0.49
CA ALA A 10 -2.23 -6.42 1.18
C ALA A 10 -2.31 -6.78 2.67
N LYS A 11 -1.79 -7.94 3.07
CA LYS A 11 -1.76 -8.32 4.48
C LYS A 11 -0.73 -7.49 5.24
N GLU A 12 0.49 -7.38 4.72
CA GLU A 12 1.54 -6.55 5.31
C GLU A 12 1.10 -5.09 5.38
N LEU A 13 0.44 -4.58 4.34
CA LEU A 13 -0.06 -3.21 4.33
C LEU A 13 -1.11 -2.97 5.41
N GLN A 14 -1.98 -3.96 5.69
CA GLN A 14 -2.94 -3.87 6.81
C GLN A 14 -2.24 -3.84 8.16
N GLU A 15 -1.20 -4.65 8.34
CA GLU A 15 -0.43 -4.70 9.59
C GLU A 15 0.36 -3.40 9.81
N GLU A 16 1.00 -2.86 8.78
CA GLU A 16 1.79 -1.62 8.86
C GLU A 16 0.93 -0.37 9.10
N LEU A 17 -0.22 -0.26 8.43
CA LEU A 17 -1.15 0.86 8.63
C LEU A 17 -2.09 0.67 9.83
N GLY A 18 -2.15 -0.53 10.42
CA GLY A 18 -3.13 -0.85 11.46
C GLY A 18 -4.59 -0.76 10.98
N VAL A 19 -4.84 -0.85 9.67
CA VAL A 19 -6.17 -0.69 9.08
C VAL A 19 -6.81 -2.03 8.76
N SER A 20 -8.13 -2.12 8.95
CA SER A 20 -8.90 -3.30 8.56
C SER A 20 -8.95 -3.49 7.04
N ARG A 21 -9.14 -4.75 6.60
CA ARG A 21 -9.29 -5.12 5.18
C ARG A 21 -10.33 -4.30 4.41
N THR A 22 -11.42 -3.91 5.09
CA THR A 22 -12.49 -3.05 4.55
C THR A 22 -12.01 -1.61 4.33
N THR A 23 -11.23 -1.06 5.26
CA THR A 23 -10.59 0.26 5.12
C THR A 23 -9.58 0.24 3.98
N LEU A 24 -8.75 -0.79 3.89
CA LEU A 24 -7.82 -0.95 2.77
C LEU A 24 -8.56 -1.02 1.43
N TRP A 25 -9.69 -1.74 1.35
CA TRP A 25 -10.52 -1.79 0.15
C TRP A 25 -11.13 -0.43 -0.20
N ARG A 26 -11.59 0.35 0.79
CA ARG A 26 -12.08 1.72 0.58
C ARG A 26 -10.99 2.64 0.04
N LEU A 27 -9.79 2.56 0.60
CA LEU A 27 -8.63 3.33 0.12
C LEU A 27 -8.26 2.96 -1.33
N ARG A 28 -8.32 1.65 -1.66
CA ARG A 28 -8.14 1.18 -3.04
C ARG A 28 -9.22 1.74 -3.97
N ARG A 29 -10.50 1.64 -3.57
CA ARG A 29 -11.64 2.10 -4.36
C ARG A 29 -11.61 3.61 -4.60
N ASN A 30 -11.22 4.37 -3.59
CA ASN A 30 -11.09 5.82 -3.70
C ASN A 30 -9.80 6.25 -4.40
N ASN A 31 -9.02 5.30 -4.93
CA ASN A 31 -7.77 5.55 -5.64
C ASN A 31 -6.72 6.30 -4.81
N TYR A 32 -6.81 6.17 -3.48
CA TYR A 32 -5.84 6.75 -2.53
C TYR A 32 -4.58 5.92 -2.45
N LEU A 33 -4.64 4.61 -2.69
CA LEU A 33 -3.45 3.77 -2.66
C LEU A 33 -2.60 4.00 -3.92
N PRO A 34 -1.27 3.94 -3.79
CA PRO A 34 -0.36 4.09 -4.93
C PRO A 34 -0.47 2.92 -5.91
N ASN A 35 0.22 3.04 -7.04
CA ASN A 35 0.17 2.08 -8.15
C ASN A 35 0.39 0.63 -7.68
N GLU A 36 -0.59 -0.21 -8.01
CA GLU A 36 -0.56 -1.64 -7.76
C GLU A 36 0.41 -2.34 -8.70
N VAL A 37 1.20 -3.25 -8.15
CA VAL A 37 2.17 -4.05 -8.90
C VAL A 37 1.50 -5.36 -9.28
N HIS A 38 1.35 -5.54 -10.58
CA HIS A 38 0.86 -6.77 -11.19
C HIS A 38 2.04 -7.49 -11.84
N VAL A 39 2.18 -8.78 -11.56
CA VAL A 39 3.19 -9.63 -12.22
C VAL A 39 2.45 -10.75 -12.93
N GLY A 40 2.59 -10.81 -14.26
CA GLY A 40 1.97 -11.85 -15.07
C GLY A 40 0.44 -11.89 -15.01
N GLY A 41 -0.22 -10.75 -14.74
CA GLY A 41 -1.68 -10.66 -14.61
C GLY A 41 -2.22 -11.02 -13.21
N GLN A 42 -1.35 -11.39 -12.26
CA GLN A 42 -1.72 -11.58 -10.87
C GLN A 42 -1.35 -10.35 -10.03
N PHE A 43 -2.30 -9.90 -9.22
CA PHE A 43 -2.07 -8.84 -8.23
C PHE A 43 -1.07 -9.33 -7.18
N LEU A 44 0.09 -8.69 -7.11
CA LEU A 44 1.15 -9.04 -6.17
C LEU A 44 1.09 -8.15 -4.91
N GLY A 45 0.75 -6.87 -5.07
CA GLY A 45 0.70 -5.90 -3.99
C GLY A 45 1.16 -4.53 -4.43
N TRP A 46 1.88 -3.81 -3.58
CA TRP A 46 2.39 -2.46 -3.84
C TRP A 46 3.90 -2.42 -3.69
N ARG A 47 4.58 -1.55 -4.43
CA ARG A 47 5.99 -1.29 -4.15
C ARG A 47 6.13 -0.58 -2.81
N ARG A 48 7.06 -1.04 -1.96
CA ARG A 48 7.36 -0.41 -0.67
C ARG A 48 7.70 1.07 -0.82
N ALA A 49 8.58 1.40 -1.77
CA ALA A 49 8.95 2.78 -2.07
C ALA A 49 7.74 3.65 -2.45
N SER A 50 6.75 3.08 -3.16
CA SER A 50 5.53 3.80 -3.52
C SER A 50 4.61 4.02 -2.33
N ILE A 51 4.51 3.06 -1.41
CA ILE A 51 3.76 3.21 -0.16
C ILE A 51 4.41 4.24 0.76
N GLU A 52 5.73 4.23 0.87
CA GLU A 52 6.48 5.19 1.68
C GLU A 52 6.32 6.62 1.14
N ALA A 53 6.48 6.81 -0.18
CA ALA A 53 6.21 8.10 -0.82
C ALA A 53 4.76 8.55 -0.63
N TRP A 54 3.81 7.61 -0.68
CA TRP A 54 2.40 7.90 -0.42
C TRP A 54 2.14 8.30 1.04
N LEU A 55 2.73 7.60 2.01
CA LEU A 55 2.60 7.93 3.44
C LEU A 55 3.06 9.37 3.70
N ILE A 56 4.24 9.74 3.18
CA ILE A 56 4.78 11.10 3.27
C ILE A 56 3.82 12.12 2.64
N ALA A 57 3.26 11.83 1.46
CA ALA A 57 2.31 12.71 0.80
C ALA A 57 0.96 12.81 1.54
N SER A 58 0.53 11.73 2.20
CA SER A 58 -0.73 11.66 2.95
C SER A 58 -0.64 12.38 4.29
N GLU A 59 0.49 12.28 4.99
CA GLU A 59 0.77 12.98 6.25
C GLU A 59 0.72 14.50 6.07
N THR A 60 1.15 14.98 4.90
CA THR A 60 1.08 16.41 4.53
C THR A 60 -0.37 16.93 4.42
N ARG A 61 -1.37 16.05 4.30
CA ARG A 61 -2.78 16.42 4.09
C ARG A 61 -3.62 16.47 5.37
N GLU A 62 -3.11 15.94 6.49
CA GLU A 62 -3.78 15.94 7.80
C GLU A 62 -3.33 17.12 8.70
N ALA A 63 -2.39 17.95 8.22
CA ALA A 63 -1.86 19.12 8.94
C ALA A 63 -2.44 20.48 8.47
N ALA A 64 -3.57 20.49 7.75
CA ALA A 64 -4.19 21.71 7.22
C ALA A 64 -5.64 21.91 7.69
#